data_AF-A0A3D4ESS1-F1
#
_entry.id   AF-A0A3D4ESS1-F1
#
_cell.length_a   1.000
_cell.length_b   1.000
_cell.length_c   1.000
_cell.angle_alpha   90.00
_cell.angle_beta   90.00
_cell.angle_gamma   90.00
#
_symmetry.space_group_name_H-M   'P 1'
#
loop_
_entity.id
_entity.type
_entity.pdbx_description
1 polymer ?
#
loop_
_entity_poly.entity_id
_entity_poly.type
_entity_poly.pdbx_seq_one_letter_code
_entity_poly.pdbx_strand_id
1 'polypeptide(L)'
;YWYVPATGQPGLKLPTLPAGWKYEGWVTVPGASGDVDLSTGRFTNVNNADESDPFSLNINPAPDFPGEDFINENVLSAYGVNTLPNLVGKQVFITIQPIFDNTSSSSSISPFVLRPLVGTVTQEAGSSVTNTMQINTASFPVGRVTRD
;
A
#
# COMPACT_ATOMS: atom_id res chain seq x y z
N TYR A 1 5.86 -7.67 5.95
CA TYR A 1 4.63 -7.33 5.22
C TYR A 1 3.75 -6.50 6.14
N TRP A 2 2.55 -6.10 5.73
CA TRP A 2 1.55 -5.56 6.66
C TRP A 2 1.26 -6.50 7.83
N TYR A 3 1.38 -7.80 7.62
CA TYR A 3 1.01 -8.87 8.54
C TYR A 3 2.17 -9.86 8.82
N VAL A 4 2.24 -10.38 10.05
CA VAL A 4 3.11 -11.50 10.45
C VAL A 4 2.25 -12.73 10.76
N PRO A 5 2.20 -13.74 9.88
CA PRO A 5 1.30 -14.89 10.05
C PRO A 5 1.49 -15.68 11.34
N ALA A 6 2.73 -15.80 11.81
CA ALA A 6 3.05 -16.55 13.01
C ALA A 6 2.46 -15.96 14.30
N THR A 7 2.18 -14.65 14.33
CA THR A 7 1.77 -13.93 15.54
C THR A 7 0.44 -13.20 15.39
N GLY A 8 -0.09 -13.09 14.16
CA GLY A 8 -1.29 -12.30 13.90
C GLY A 8 -1.07 -10.78 14.05
N GLN A 9 0.18 -10.32 14.04
CA GLN A 9 0.54 -8.94 14.40
C GLN A 9 0.94 -8.11 13.18
N PRO A 10 0.93 -6.76 13.29
CA PRO A 10 1.47 -5.89 12.27
C PRO A 10 2.94 -6.22 11.99
N GLY A 11 3.30 -6.28 10.70
CA GLY A 11 4.65 -6.63 10.26
C GLY A 11 5.49 -5.47 9.75
N LEU A 12 4.89 -4.28 9.55
CA LEU A 12 5.62 -3.09 9.11
C LEU A 12 6.45 -2.52 10.26
N LYS A 13 7.71 -2.21 9.95
CA LYS A 13 8.62 -1.49 10.85
C LYS A 13 9.07 -0.22 10.15
N LEU A 14 8.38 0.87 10.45
CA LEU A 14 8.59 2.19 9.84
C LEU A 14 8.88 3.23 10.92
N PRO A 15 9.75 4.23 10.66
CA PRO A 15 9.96 5.33 11.59
C PRO A 15 8.70 6.20 11.69
N THR A 16 8.60 6.96 12.78
CA THR A 16 7.58 8.02 12.88
C THR A 16 7.92 9.14 11.90
N LEU A 17 6.94 9.53 11.08
CA LEU A 17 7.09 10.65 10.15
C LEU A 17 6.94 12.00 10.88
N PRO A 18 7.59 13.07 10.37
CA PRO A 18 7.30 14.43 10.81
C PRO A 18 5.83 14.79 10.62
N ALA A 19 5.35 15.75 11.41
CA ALA A 19 4.00 16.30 11.25
C ALA A 19 3.77 16.77 9.81
N GLY A 20 2.57 16.50 9.28
CA GLY A 20 2.20 16.85 7.91
C GLY A 20 2.48 15.77 6.87
N TRP A 21 3.01 14.62 7.26
CA TRP A 21 3.28 13.48 6.37
C TRP A 21 2.56 12.21 6.82
N LYS A 22 2.22 11.36 5.84
CA LYS A 22 1.58 10.05 6.02
C LYS A 22 2.27 8.99 5.15
N TYR A 23 2.12 7.75 5.57
CA TYR A 23 2.34 6.60 4.69
C TYR A 23 1.05 6.26 3.95
N GLU A 24 1.17 5.67 2.77
CA GLU A 24 0.06 4.99 2.08
C GLU A 24 0.57 3.65 1.53
N GLY A 25 -0.21 2.59 1.72
CA GLY A 25 0.11 1.27 1.20
C GLY A 25 -0.49 1.06 -0.18
N TRP A 26 0.16 0.25 -1.02
CA TRP A 26 -0.27 0.01 -2.39
C TRP A 26 0.01 -1.40 -2.86
N VAL A 27 -0.83 -1.87 -3.79
CA VAL A 27 -0.61 -3.08 -4.58
C VAL A 27 -0.84 -2.80 -6.06
N THR A 28 0.03 -3.34 -6.92
CA THR A 28 -0.12 -3.26 -8.37
C THR A 28 -0.75 -4.53 -8.90
N VAL A 29 -1.93 -4.45 -9.50
CA VAL A 29 -2.66 -5.61 -10.04
C VAL A 29 -3.02 -5.41 -11.52
N PRO A 30 -3.19 -6.50 -12.31
CA PRO A 30 -3.68 -6.39 -13.67
C PRO A 30 -5.11 -5.86 -13.70
N GLY A 31 -5.34 -4.80 -14.50
CA GLY A 31 -6.66 -4.28 -14.84
C GLY A 31 -6.96 -4.42 -16.33
N ALA A 32 -8.20 -4.07 -16.72
CA ALA A 32 -8.69 -4.21 -18.09
C ALA A 32 -7.88 -3.43 -19.15
N SER A 33 -7.23 -2.33 -18.73
CA SER A 33 -6.47 -1.44 -19.62
C SER A 33 -4.96 -1.42 -19.33
N GLY A 34 -4.47 -2.38 -18.53
CA GLY A 34 -3.09 -2.40 -18.03
C GLY A 34 -3.04 -2.55 -16.50
N ASP A 35 -1.84 -2.52 -15.94
CA ASP A 35 -1.65 -2.59 -14.49
C ASP A 35 -2.23 -1.35 -13.80
N VAL A 36 -2.83 -1.57 -12.63
CA VAL A 36 -3.48 -0.55 -11.80
C VAL A 36 -2.92 -0.63 -10.39
N ASP A 37 -2.55 0.51 -9.83
CA ASP A 37 -2.16 0.63 -8.43
C ASP A 37 -3.41 0.87 -7.57
N LEU A 38 -3.68 -0.04 -6.65
CA LEU A 38 -4.76 0.06 -5.68
C LEU A 38 -4.18 0.44 -4.33
N SER A 39 -4.75 1.48 -3.72
CA SER A 39 -4.40 1.90 -2.37
C SER A 39 -4.90 0.88 -1.34
N THR A 40 -4.11 0.63 -0.31
CA THR A 40 -4.56 -0.08 0.89
C THR A 40 -5.01 0.89 1.99
N GLY A 41 -5.05 2.19 1.74
CA GLY A 41 -5.33 3.21 2.76
C GLY A 41 -4.08 3.91 3.31
N ARG A 42 -4.33 5.11 3.87
CA ARG A 42 -3.32 6.02 4.46
C ARG A 42 -3.19 5.81 5.96
N PHE A 43 -1.97 5.89 6.49
CA PHE A 43 -1.73 5.70 7.92
C PHE A 43 -0.53 6.49 8.44
N THR A 44 -0.52 6.74 9.76
CA THR A 44 0.61 7.33 10.49
C THR A 44 1.20 6.36 11.52
N ASN A 45 0.48 5.30 11.87
CA ASN A 45 0.87 4.31 12.87
C ASN A 45 0.71 2.92 12.27
N VAL A 46 1.79 2.13 12.27
CA VAL A 46 1.80 0.76 11.74
C VAL A 46 0.97 -0.23 12.57
N ASN A 47 0.57 0.14 13.79
CA ASN A 47 -0.17 -0.73 14.70
C ASN A 47 -1.68 -0.40 14.79
N ASN A 48 -2.16 0.54 13.98
CA ASN A 48 -3.58 0.92 13.93
C ASN A 48 -4.09 0.79 12.49
N ALA A 49 -5.39 0.57 12.32
CA ALA A 49 -6.04 0.62 11.02
C ALA A 49 -5.69 1.92 10.27
N ASP A 50 -5.63 1.81 8.94
CA ASP A 50 -5.51 2.97 8.07
C ASP A 50 -6.84 3.73 7.96
N GLU A 51 -6.81 4.81 7.20
CA GLU A 51 -7.91 5.77 7.10
C GLU A 51 -9.09 5.31 6.23
N SER A 52 -8.94 4.20 5.49
CA SER A 52 -9.96 3.76 4.54
C SER A 52 -9.80 2.31 4.13
N ASP A 53 -10.91 1.56 4.15
CA ASP A 53 -11.01 0.17 3.75
C ASP A 53 -11.96 -0.06 2.54
N PRO A 54 -11.86 0.72 1.44
CA PRO A 54 -12.82 0.68 0.34
C PRO A 54 -12.94 -0.69 -0.34
N PHE A 55 -11.91 -1.54 -0.26
CA PHE A 55 -11.90 -2.85 -0.90
C PHE A 55 -12.29 -4.00 0.04
N SER A 56 -12.62 -3.70 1.30
CA SER A 56 -13.16 -4.64 2.28
C SER A 56 -14.70 -4.60 2.31
N LEU A 57 -15.31 -5.50 3.09
CA LEU A 57 -16.77 -5.59 3.27
C LEU A 57 -17.13 -5.48 4.75
N ASN A 58 -18.32 -4.97 5.10
CA ASN A 58 -18.75 -4.90 6.51
C ASN A 58 -18.76 -6.27 7.23
N ILE A 59 -18.98 -7.36 6.49
CA ILE A 59 -18.97 -8.74 7.04
C ILE A 59 -17.55 -9.32 7.16
N ASN A 60 -16.57 -8.72 6.49
CA ASN A 60 -15.16 -9.04 6.58
C ASN A 60 -14.36 -7.73 6.57
N PRO A 61 -14.29 -7.04 7.73
CA PRO A 61 -13.65 -5.73 7.82
C PRO A 61 -12.14 -5.84 7.58
N ALA A 62 -11.52 -4.74 7.16
CA ALA A 62 -10.08 -4.65 7.02
C ALA A 62 -9.36 -4.93 8.36
N PRO A 63 -8.07 -5.28 8.33
CA PRO A 63 -7.28 -5.51 9.53
C PRO A 63 -7.22 -4.28 10.47
N ASP A 64 -7.02 -4.51 11.77
CA ASP A 64 -6.81 -3.44 12.78
C ASP A 64 -5.41 -2.76 12.68
N PHE A 65 -4.71 -2.98 11.57
CA PHE A 65 -3.43 -2.41 11.19
C PHE A 65 -3.49 -2.13 9.69
N PRO A 66 -2.54 -1.38 9.10
CA PRO A 66 -2.71 -0.98 7.70
C PRO A 66 -2.84 -2.19 6.78
N GLY A 67 -3.66 -2.09 5.72
CA GLY A 67 -3.86 -3.18 4.76
C GLY A 67 -5.31 -3.38 4.33
N GLU A 68 -5.48 -4.17 3.28
CA GLU A 68 -6.77 -4.44 2.64
C GLU A 68 -6.87 -5.90 2.18
N ASP A 69 -8.11 -6.41 2.10
CA ASP A 69 -8.40 -7.78 1.68
C ASP A 69 -8.78 -7.90 0.19
N PHE A 70 -9.11 -6.79 -0.48
CA PHE A 70 -9.44 -6.74 -1.91
C PHE A 70 -10.59 -7.68 -2.34
N ILE A 71 -11.67 -7.70 -1.56
CA ILE A 71 -12.83 -8.58 -1.75
C ILE A 71 -14.10 -7.87 -2.26
N ASN A 72 -14.09 -6.54 -2.33
CA ASN A 72 -15.22 -5.76 -2.83
C ASN A 72 -15.16 -5.58 -4.36
N GLU A 73 -15.72 -6.55 -5.10
CA GLU A 73 -15.75 -6.55 -6.57
C GLU A 73 -16.40 -5.29 -7.18
N ASN A 74 -17.44 -4.75 -6.53
CA ASN A 74 -18.11 -3.55 -7.01
C ASN A 74 -17.15 -2.36 -7.05
N VAL A 75 -16.35 -2.18 -6.00
CA VAL A 75 -15.35 -1.11 -5.94
C VAL A 75 -14.17 -1.40 -6.86
N LEU A 76 -13.66 -2.63 -6.88
CA LEU A 76 -12.58 -3.06 -7.78
C LEU A 76 -12.90 -2.81 -9.27
N SER A 77 -14.16 -3.04 -9.68
CA SER A 77 -14.60 -2.83 -11.06
C SER A 77 -14.48 -1.36 -11.51
N ALA A 78 -14.61 -0.41 -10.57
CA ALA A 78 -14.42 1.02 -10.86
C ALA A 78 -12.96 1.35 -11.21
N TYR A 79 -12.01 0.50 -10.80
CA TYR A 79 -10.59 0.56 -11.16
C TYR A 79 -10.26 -0.35 -12.36
N GLY A 80 -11.26 -0.94 -13.01
CA GLY A 80 -11.05 -1.86 -14.14
C GLY A 80 -10.54 -3.25 -13.72
N VAL A 81 -10.63 -3.60 -12.44
CA VAL A 81 -10.27 -4.92 -11.90
C VAL A 81 -11.56 -5.73 -11.77
N ASN A 82 -11.84 -6.58 -12.76
CA ASN A 82 -13.15 -7.25 -12.92
C ASN A 82 -13.22 -8.64 -12.26
N THR A 83 -12.20 -9.03 -11.50
CA THR A 83 -12.11 -10.29 -10.76
C THR A 83 -11.33 -10.05 -9.48
N LEU A 84 -11.61 -10.83 -8.43
CA LEU A 84 -10.81 -10.81 -7.20
C LEU A 84 -9.31 -11.03 -7.54
N PRO A 85 -8.43 -10.08 -7.21
CA PRO A 85 -7.04 -10.16 -7.63
C PRO A 85 -6.28 -11.22 -6.82
N ASN A 86 -5.55 -12.10 -7.50
CA ASN A 86 -4.50 -12.88 -6.85
C ASN A 86 -3.26 -12.00 -6.68
N LEU A 87 -2.91 -11.73 -5.42
CA LEU A 87 -1.79 -10.87 -5.06
C LEU A 87 -0.42 -11.56 -5.16
N VAL A 88 -0.34 -12.90 -5.20
CA VAL A 88 0.95 -13.58 -5.37
C VAL A 88 1.59 -13.20 -6.72
N GLY A 89 2.88 -12.88 -6.64
CA GLY A 89 3.69 -12.34 -7.74
C GLY A 89 3.44 -10.86 -8.02
N LYS A 90 2.51 -10.20 -7.32
CA LYS A 90 2.22 -8.76 -7.52
C LYS A 90 3.19 -7.89 -6.74
N GLN A 91 3.43 -6.70 -7.29
CA GLN A 91 4.22 -5.69 -6.60
C GLN A 91 3.38 -5.07 -5.49
N VAL A 92 4.05 -4.80 -4.38
CA VAL A 92 3.51 -4.04 -3.26
C VAL A 92 4.53 -3.00 -2.84
N PHE A 93 4.08 -1.86 -2.37
CA PHE A 93 4.98 -0.79 -1.93
C PHE A 93 4.30 0.16 -0.95
N ILE A 94 5.13 0.97 -0.29
CA ILE A 94 4.70 2.04 0.61
C ILE A 94 5.14 3.37 0.01
N THR A 95 4.28 4.38 0.01
CA THR A 95 4.63 5.76 -0.30
C THR A 95 4.71 6.63 0.96
N ILE A 96 5.42 7.75 0.88
CA ILE A 96 5.41 8.83 1.87
C ILE A 96 4.86 10.08 1.21
N GLN A 97 3.79 10.67 1.73
CA GLN A 97 3.12 11.79 1.09
C GLN A 97 2.58 12.83 2.08
N PRO A 98 2.40 14.08 1.65
CA PRO A 98 1.81 15.10 2.50
C PRO A 98 0.34 14.78 2.85
N ILE A 99 -0.11 15.23 4.02
CA ILE A 99 -1.52 15.06 4.45
C ILE A 99 -2.53 15.77 3.54
N PHE A 100 -2.09 16.85 2.89
CA PHE A 100 -2.85 17.57 1.89
C PHE A 100 -2.20 17.28 0.54
N ASP A 101 -2.73 16.27 -0.15
CA ASP A 101 -2.38 15.98 -1.52
C ASP A 101 -3.52 16.44 -2.44
N ASN A 102 -3.21 17.15 -3.52
CA ASN A 102 -4.21 17.50 -4.54
C ASN A 102 -4.39 16.38 -5.58
N THR A 103 -3.64 15.28 -5.43
CA THR A 103 -3.70 14.09 -6.28
C THR A 103 -4.89 13.19 -5.96
N SER A 104 -5.61 13.46 -4.87
CA SER A 104 -6.81 12.72 -4.45
C SER A 104 -8.12 13.31 -4.99
N SER A 105 -8.08 14.42 -5.74
CA SER A 105 -9.27 15.03 -6.35
C SER A 105 -9.40 14.66 -7.85
N SER A 106 -10.46 13.90 -8.16
CA SER A 106 -10.93 13.46 -9.49
C SER A 106 -10.21 12.24 -10.09
N SER A 107 -10.92 11.10 -10.05
CA SER A 107 -10.84 9.96 -10.97
C SER A 107 -9.51 9.22 -11.17
N SER A 108 -8.42 9.61 -10.50
CA SER A 108 -7.13 8.92 -10.58
C SER A 108 -6.37 9.04 -9.25
N ILE A 109 -6.51 8.03 -8.40
CA ILE A 109 -5.67 7.87 -7.21
C ILE A 109 -4.34 7.28 -7.72
N SER A 110 -3.29 8.10 -7.73
CA SER A 110 -1.95 7.68 -8.17
C SER A 110 -0.96 7.69 -7.01
N PRO A 111 -0.02 6.73 -6.93
CA PRO A 111 1.00 6.73 -5.90
C PRO A 111 1.87 7.98 -5.90
N PHE A 112 2.23 8.45 -4.70
CA PHE A 112 3.24 9.49 -4.55
C PHE A 112 4.64 8.98 -4.91
N VAL A 113 5.50 9.87 -5.41
CA VAL A 113 6.83 9.52 -5.95
C VAL A 113 7.80 8.95 -4.91
N LEU A 114 7.70 9.40 -3.65
CA LEU A 114 8.54 8.89 -2.56
C LEU A 114 8.04 7.51 -2.16
N ARG A 115 8.78 6.47 -2.55
CA ARG A 115 8.44 5.07 -2.37
C ARG A 115 9.53 4.38 -1.56
N PRO A 116 9.60 4.57 -0.22
CA PRO A 116 10.68 4.06 0.62
C PRO A 116 10.78 2.53 0.69
N LEU A 117 9.67 1.81 0.52
CA LEU A 117 9.64 0.34 0.57
C LEU A 117 8.97 -0.21 -0.68
N VAL A 118 9.54 -1.30 -1.21
CA VAL A 118 8.98 -2.08 -2.32
C VAL A 118 9.17 -3.57 -2.04
N GLY A 119 8.25 -4.39 -2.53
CA GLY A 119 8.37 -5.84 -2.47
C GLY A 119 7.48 -6.52 -3.51
N THR A 120 7.59 -7.84 -3.54
CA THR A 120 6.71 -8.71 -4.31
C THR A 120 6.06 -9.68 -3.34
N VAL A 121 4.77 -9.90 -3.47
CA VAL A 121 4.08 -10.92 -2.67
C VAL A 121 4.56 -12.29 -3.14
N THR A 122 5.21 -13.04 -2.25
CA THR A 122 5.75 -14.37 -2.55
C THR A 122 4.83 -15.48 -2.08
N GLN A 123 4.02 -15.20 -1.07
CA GLN A 123 3.20 -16.19 -0.37
C GLN A 123 1.81 -15.63 -0.11
N GLU A 124 0.79 -16.50 -0.21
CA GLU A 124 -0.60 -16.18 0.16
C GLU A 124 -0.73 -15.84 1.65
N ALA A 125 -1.77 -15.08 2.02
CA ALA A 125 -2.00 -14.64 3.40
C ALA A 125 -2.11 -15.80 4.42
N GLY A 126 -2.61 -16.96 4.00
CA GLY A 126 -2.70 -18.17 4.82
C GLY A 126 -1.39 -18.95 5.01
N SER A 127 -0.29 -18.49 4.40
CA SER A 127 1.04 -19.10 4.57
C SER A 127 1.60 -18.80 5.96
N SER A 128 2.36 -19.73 6.55
CA SER A 128 3.14 -19.46 7.77
C SER A 128 4.39 -18.60 7.51
N VAL A 129 4.70 -18.31 6.25
CA VAL A 129 5.87 -17.53 5.83
C VAL A 129 5.50 -16.05 5.70
N THR A 130 6.26 -15.21 6.40
CA THR A 130 6.11 -13.75 6.35
C THR A 130 6.69 -13.18 5.05
N ASN A 131 5.86 -12.47 4.26
CA ASN A 131 6.35 -11.67 3.13
C ASN A 131 7.23 -10.49 3.61
N THR A 132 8.28 -10.13 2.86
CA THR A 132 9.22 -9.04 3.22
C THR A 132 9.27 -7.95 2.15
N MET A 133 9.59 -6.73 2.55
CA MET A 133 9.87 -5.60 1.64
C MET A 133 11.33 -5.16 1.79
N GLN A 134 11.86 -4.53 0.74
CA GLN A 134 13.20 -3.97 0.70
C GLN A 134 13.13 -2.44 0.67
N ILE A 135 14.19 -1.79 1.18
CA ILE A 135 14.35 -0.34 1.11
C ILE A 135 14.62 0.05 -0.34
N ASN A 136 13.91 1.09 -0.81
CA ASN A 136 14.07 1.67 -2.13
C ASN A 136 14.60 3.11 -2.02
N THR A 137 15.92 3.23 -1.87
CA THR A 137 16.58 4.55 -1.79
C THR A 137 16.55 5.33 -3.09
N ALA A 138 16.33 4.66 -4.23
CA ALA A 138 16.29 5.28 -5.55
C ALA A 138 15.08 6.22 -5.74
N SER A 139 14.03 6.07 -4.91
CA SER A 139 12.87 6.97 -4.94
C SER A 139 13.13 8.34 -4.31
N PHE A 140 14.19 8.50 -3.52
CA PHE A 140 14.44 9.75 -2.82
C PHE A 140 15.11 10.78 -3.74
N PRO A 141 14.69 12.05 -3.70
CA PRO A 141 15.34 13.10 -4.47
C PRO A 141 16.79 13.27 -4.02
N VAL A 142 17.69 13.38 -4.99
CA VAL A 142 19.10 13.68 -4.75
C VAL A 142 19.42 15.08 -5.24
N GLY A 143 20.16 15.84 -4.43
CA GLY A 143 20.69 17.14 -4.79
C GLY A 143 22.22 17.10 -4.78
N ARG A 144 22.85 17.74 -5.77
CA ARG A 144 24.30 17.96 -5.79
C ARG A 144 24.57 19.45 -5.71
N VAL A 145 25.39 19.86 -4.75
CA VAL A 145 25.94 21.21 -4.68
C VAL A 145 27.40 21.16 -5.12
N THR A 146 27.76 21.93 -6.12
CA THR A 146 29.15 22.18 -6.51
C THR A 146 29.48 23.62 -6.20
N ARG A 147 30.64 23.84 -5.60
CA ARG A 147 31.22 25.17 -5.41
C ARG A 147 32.31 25.32 -6.47
N ASP A 148 32.21 26.37 -7.27
CA ASP A 148 33.27 26.80 -8.19
C ASP A 148 34.41 27.49 -7.43
#